data_AF-A0A920M7Q0-F1
#
_entry.id   AF-A0A920M7Q0-F1
#
_cell.length_a   1.000
_cell.length_b   1.000
_cell.length_c   1.000
_cell.angle_alpha   90.00
_cell.angle_beta   90.00
_cell.angle_gamma   90.00
#
_symmetry.space_group_name_H-M   'P 1'
#
loop_
_entity.id
_entity.type
_entity.pdbx_description
1 polymer ?
#
loop_
_entity_poly.entity_id
_entity_poly.type
_entity_poly.pdbx_seq_one_letter_code
_entity_poly.pdbx_strand_id
1 'polypeptide(L)' 'MAEKIFDEFKRNRAKGLPVALATIIEGPGQGAKLLLLPDGSYLGSLGNEKINNVLSRDMAGELAAGRTSIRH' A
#
# COMPACT_ATOMS: atom_id res chain seq x y z
N MET A 1 -12.23 8.95 0.58
CA MET A 1 -11.44 7.71 0.83
C MET A 1 -9.94 7.95 0.81
N ALA A 2 -9.37 8.64 -0.19
CA ALA A 2 -7.92 8.93 -0.24
C ALA A 2 -7.42 9.74 0.98
N GLU A 3 -8.22 10.68 1.48
CA GLU A 3 -7.89 11.45 2.69
C GLU A 3 -7.67 10.53 3.91
N LYS A 4 -8.57 9.56 4.14
CA LYS A 4 -8.43 8.54 5.19
C LYS A 4 -7.17 7.69 5.04
N ILE A 5 -6.74 7.38 3.81
CA ILE A 5 -5.54 6.56 3.56
C ILE A 5 -4.27 7.30 4.01
N PHE A 6 -4.18 8.59 3.71
CA PHE A 6 -3.02 9.40 4.07
C PHE A 6 -3.00 9.72 5.56
N ASP A 7 -4.15 9.89 6.18
CA ASP A 7 -4.24 10.04 7.63
C ASP A 7 -3.76 8.79 8.35
N GLU A 8 -4.15 7.60 7.88
CA GLU A 8 -3.71 6.34 8.47
C GLU A 8 -2.21 6.11 8.26
N PHE A 9 -1.70 6.42 7.07
CA PHE A 9 -0.26 6.40 6.79
C PHE A 9 0.52 7.33 7.74
N LYS A 10 0.06 8.59 7.89
CA LYS A 10 0.69 9.56 8.81
C LYS A 10 0.64 9.09 10.25
N ARG A 11 -0.50 8.55 10.71
CA ARG A 11 -0.67 8.02 12.07
C ARG A 11 0.31 6.90 12.38
N ASN A 12 0.45 5.91 11.49
CA ASN A 12 1.36 4.78 11.71
C ASN A 12 2.82 5.20 11.61
N ARG A 13 3.17 6.04 10.63
CA ARG A 13 4.52 6.60 10.50
C ARG A 13 4.93 7.39 11.75
N ALA A 14 4.04 8.21 12.31
CA ALA A 14 4.32 8.98 13.53
C ALA A 14 4.57 8.09 14.76
N LYS A 15 4.00 6.88 14.77
CA LYS A 15 4.23 5.87 15.82
C LYS A 15 5.47 4.99 15.56
N GLY A 16 6.20 5.22 14.46
CA GLY A 16 7.32 4.38 14.05
C GLY A 16 6.91 2.98 13.61
N LEU A 17 5.64 2.78 13.24
CA LEU A 17 5.14 1.47 12.80
C LEU A 17 5.40 1.26 11.30
N PRO A 18 5.78 0.05 10.88
CA PRO A 18 6.08 -0.25 9.49
C PRO A 18 4.81 -0.22 8.64
N VAL A 19 4.82 0.59 7.57
CA VAL A 19 3.71 0.71 6.61
C VAL A 19 4.24 0.85 5.20
N ALA A 20 3.49 0.36 4.22
CA ALA A 20 3.83 0.48 2.79
C ALA A 20 2.64 1.02 2.00
N LEU A 21 2.89 1.92 1.04
CA LEU A 21 1.86 2.53 0.19
C LEU A 21 2.15 2.21 -1.27
N ALA A 22 1.29 1.42 -1.91
CA ALA A 22 1.31 1.19 -3.34
C ALA A 22 0.40 2.21 -4.04
N THR A 23 0.81 2.63 -5.25
CA THR A 23 0.02 3.52 -6.10
C THR A 23 0.13 3.05 -7.55
N ILE A 24 -0.99 2.96 -8.26
CA ILE A 24 -0.96 2.80 -9.72
C ILE A 24 -0.45 4.09 -10.33
N ILE A 25 0.74 4.05 -10.95
CA ILE A 25 1.39 5.22 -11.54
C ILE A 25 1.04 5.43 -13.01
N GLU A 26 0.61 4.38 -13.71
CA GLU A 26 0.26 4.39 -15.13
C GLU A 26 -0.85 3.36 -15.44
N GLY A 27 -1.70 3.65 -16.43
CA GLY A 27 -2.74 2.74 -16.91
C GLY A 27 -4.11 2.87 -16.22
N PRO A 28 -5.03 1.92 -16.46
CA PRO A 28 -6.36 1.93 -15.87
C PRO A 28 -6.29 1.94 -14.34
N GLY A 29 -7.03 2.85 -13.70
CA GLY A 29 -6.99 3.01 -12.25
C GLY A 29 -5.80 3.83 -11.75
N GLN A 30 -5.10 4.59 -12.62
CA GLN A 30 -4.05 5.52 -12.22
C GLN A 30 -4.45 6.38 -11.01
N GLY A 31 -3.55 6.48 -10.04
CA GLY A 31 -3.76 7.17 -8.78
C GLY A 31 -4.41 6.31 -7.69
N ALA A 32 -5.01 5.16 -8.02
CA ALA A 32 -5.52 4.21 -7.03
C ALA A 32 -4.40 3.78 -6.07
N LYS A 33 -4.76 3.61 -4.79
CA LYS A 33 -3.80 3.39 -3.71
C LYS A 33 -4.22 2.20 -2.86
N LEU A 34 -3.20 1.50 -2.38
CA LEU A 34 -3.32 0.44 -1.40
C LEU A 34 -2.30 0.69 -0.29
N LEU A 35 -2.76 0.80 0.95
CA LEU A 35 -1.93 0.97 2.12
C LEU A 35 -1.89 -0.34 2.90
N LEU A 36 -0.71 -0.91 3.08
CA LEU A 36 -0.47 -2.05 3.97
C LEU A 36 -0.24 -1.54 5.39
N LEU A 37 -0.99 -2.11 6.35
CA LEU A 37 -0.94 -1.79 7.77
C LEU A 37 -0.04 -2.78 8.53
N PRO A 38 0.42 -2.43 9.76
CA PRO A 38 1.34 -3.27 10.52
C PRO A 38 0.78 -4.64 10.91
N ASP A 39 -0.55 -4.77 11.00
CA ASP A 39 -1.25 -6.01 11.32
C ASP A 39 -1.44 -6.92 10.09
N GLY A 40 -0.91 -6.53 8.93
CA GLY A 40 -1.04 -7.25 7.67
C GLY A 40 -2.36 -7.00 6.94
N SER A 41 -3.28 -6.20 7.52
CA SER A 41 -4.46 -5.72 6.82
C SER A 41 -4.09 -4.62 5.82
N TYR A 42 -5.01 -4.28 4.91
CA TYR A 42 -4.80 -3.19 3.97
C TYR A 42 -6.04 -2.30 3.81
N LEU A 43 -5.78 -1.05 3.45
CA LEU A 43 -6.80 -0.06 3.11
C LEU A 43 -6.68 0.35 1.65
N GLY A 44 -7.81 0.67 1.02
CA GLY A 44 -7.86 1.01 -0.40
C GLY A 44 -7.96 -0.21 -1.31
N SER A 45 -7.90 0.02 -2.62
CA SER A 45 -8.01 -1.03 -3.63
C SER A 45 -7.37 -0.54 -4.93
N LEU A 46 -6.75 -1.46 -5.65
CA LEU A 46 -6.18 -1.25 -6.99
C LEU A 46 -7.16 -1.62 -8.10
N GLY A 47 -8.44 -1.82 -7.74
CA GLY A 47 -9.52 -2.15 -8.69
C GLY A 47 -9.77 -3.66 -8.86
N ASN A 48 -8.95 -4.53 -8.27
CA ASN A 48 -9.13 -5.98 -8.33
C ASN A 48 -8.61 -6.66 -7.05
N GLU A 49 -9.45 -7.48 -6.40
CA GLU A 49 -9.10 -8.16 -5.15
C GLU A 49 -7.94 -9.15 -5.29
N LYS A 50 -7.81 -9.84 -6.43
CA LYS A 50 -6.66 -10.73 -6.67
C LYS A 50 -5.36 -9.94 -6.72
N ILE A 51 -5.38 -8.79 -7.40
CA ILE A 51 -4.22 -7.89 -7.47
C ILE A 51 -3.90 -7.36 -6.06
N ASN A 52 -4.89 -6.93 -5.29
CA ASN A 52 -4.69 -6.46 -3.91
C ASN A 52 -4.01 -7.52 -3.03
N ASN A 53 -4.44 -8.79 -3.13
CA ASN A 53 -3.90 -9.89 -2.32
C ASN A 53 -2.49 -10.31 -2.71
N VAL A 54 -2.15 -10.27 -4.00
CA VAL A 54 -0.78 -10.56 -4.45
C VAL A 54 0.13 -9.41 -4.06
N LEU A 55 -0.29 -8.17 -4.34
CA LEU A 55 0.54 -7.00 -4.10
C LEU A 55 0.76 -6.74 -2.61
N SER A 56 -0.20 -7.04 -1.73
CA SER A 56 -0.02 -6.88 -0.28
C SER A 56 1.12 -7.76 0.27
N ARG A 57 1.30 -8.97 -0.27
CA ARG A 57 2.42 -9.86 0.08
C ARG A 57 3.74 -9.34 -0.43
N ASP A 58 3.77 -8.88 -1.67
CA ASP A 58 4.97 -8.26 -2.24
C ASP A 58 5.38 -7.01 -1.45
N MET A 59 4.40 -6.16 -1.11
CA MET A 59 4.60 -4.98 -0.28
C MET A 59 5.18 -5.33 1.08
N ALA A 60 4.72 -6.41 1.72
CA ALA A 60 5.28 -6.88 2.98
C ALA A 60 6.76 -7.28 2.84
N GLY A 61 7.11 -7.95 1.73
CA GLY A 61 8.48 -8.31 1.40
C GLY A 61 9.38 -7.09 1.17
N GLU A 62 8.92 -6.13 0.36
CA GLU A 62 9.65 -4.89 0.09
C GLU A 62 9.82 -4.03 1.35
N LEU A 63 8.77 -3.98 2.19
CA LEU A 63 8.79 -3.27 3.46
C LEU A 63 9.80 -3.89 4.43
N ALA A 64 9.83 -5.23 4.53
CA ALA A 64 10.81 -5.95 5.35
C ALA A 64 12.26 -5.77 4.81
N ALA A 65 12.42 -5.64 3.49
CA ALA A 65 13.70 -5.38 2.85
C ALA A 65 14.12 -3.89 2.88
N GLY A 66 13.24 -2.99 3.29
CA GLY A 66 13.47 -1.53 3.24
C GLY A 66 13.62 -0.99 1.82
N ARG A 67 12.93 -1.58 0.84
CA ARG A 67 13.05 -1.24 -0.59
C ARG A 67 11.75 -0.65 -1.15
N THR A 68 11.89 0.09 -2.24
CA THR A 68 10.77 0.61 -3.04
C THR A 68 11.00 0.19 -4.48
N SER A 69 9.96 -0.38 -5.10
CA SER A 69 10.03 -1.01 -6.42
C SER A 69 8.82 -0.62 -7.27
N ILE A 70 8.99 -0.61 -8.58
CA ILE A 70 7.90 -0.48 -9.56
C ILE A 70 7.64 -1.86 -10.16
N ARG A 71 6.36 -2.21 -10.34
CA ARG A 71 5.94 -3.44 -11.03
C ARG A 71 5.09 -3.10 -12.24
N HIS A 72 5.29 -3.88 -13.30
CA HIS A 72 4.56 -3.81 -14.57
C HIS A 72 3.46 -4.87 -14.60
#